data_AF-A0A945FT53-F1
#
_entry.id   AF-A0A945FT53-F1
#
_cell.length_a   1.000
_cell.length_b   1.000
_cell.length_c   1.000
_cell.angle_alpha   90.00
_cell.angle_beta   90.00
_cell.angle_gamma   90.00
#
_symmetry.space_group_name_H-M   'P 1'
#
loop_
_entity.id
_entity.type
_entity.pdbx_description
1 polymer ?
#
loop_
_entity_poly.entity_id
_entity_poly.type
_entity_poly.pdbx_seq_one_letter_code
_entity_poly.pdbx_strand_id
1 'polypeptide(L)'
;MAANDKAAGRVASVMQENRLFPPPQEFSDRSRIGSMKAYQALYDEAANNPTSFWAERAQSLPWMKPYEEVLRWNAPHVEWFSGGQTNASAACVDQHVEAGLGDKTA
;
A
#
# COMPACT_ATOMS: atom_id res chain seq x y z
N MET A 1 15.97 2.11 40.29
CA MET A 1 14.67 1.77 40.89
C MET A 1 13.79 1.21 39.80
N ALA A 2 13.68 -0.11 39.76
CA ALA A 2 12.72 -0.81 38.92
C ALA A 2 11.44 -1.05 39.74
N ALA A 3 10.28 -0.95 39.10
CA ALA A 3 9.05 -1.55 39.60
C ALA A 3 8.51 -2.46 38.49
N ASN A 4 8.75 -3.75 38.66
CA ASN A 4 8.19 -4.83 37.86
C ASN A 4 7.13 -5.50 38.74
N ASP A 5 5.85 -5.24 38.47
CA ASP A 5 4.76 -5.81 39.25
C ASP A 5 4.28 -7.12 38.60
N LYS A 6 4.40 -8.22 39.36
CA LYS A 6 4.06 -9.58 38.95
C LYS A 6 2.60 -9.85 39.29
N ALA A 7 1.74 -9.94 38.27
CA ALA A 7 0.48 -10.66 38.38
C ALA A 7 0.71 -12.17 38.15
N ALA A 8 0.18 -12.98 39.06
CA ALA A 8 0.40 -14.42 39.17
C ALA A 8 -0.20 -15.23 38.00
N GLY A 9 0.53 -16.27 37.56
CA GLY A 9 -0.08 -17.47 36.99
C GLY A 9 -0.16 -17.63 35.47
N ARG A 10 0.87 -17.24 34.69
CA ARG A 10 1.15 -17.85 33.37
C ARG A 10 2.66 -17.86 33.14
N VAL A 11 3.28 -19.04 33.10
CA VAL A 11 4.65 -19.17 32.57
C VAL A 11 4.53 -19.03 31.05
N ALA A 12 4.69 -17.82 30.53
CA ALA A 12 4.92 -17.60 29.12
C ALA A 12 6.43 -17.65 28.86
N SER A 13 7.01 -18.86 28.82
CA SER A 13 8.33 -19.05 28.21
C SER A 13 8.15 -19.08 26.70
N VAL A 14 7.88 -17.92 26.11
CA VAL A 14 7.95 -17.76 24.65
C VAL A 14 9.42 -17.44 24.34
N MET A 15 10.05 -18.26 23.50
CA MET A 15 11.40 -17.94 23.02
C MET A 15 11.33 -16.59 22.29
N GLN A 16 12.05 -15.59 22.78
CA GLN A 16 12.19 -14.32 22.07
C GLN A 16 13.19 -14.54 20.93
N GLU A 17 12.69 -14.92 19.76
CA GLU A 17 13.51 -15.06 18.56
C GLU A 17 13.63 -13.70 17.85
N ASN A 18 14.78 -13.05 18.02
CA ASN A 18 15.10 -11.73 17.45
C ASN A 18 15.86 -11.81 16.12
N ARG A 19 15.82 -12.95 15.43
CA ARG A 19 16.56 -13.13 14.17
C ARG A 19 15.88 -12.37 13.06
N LEU A 20 16.68 -11.59 12.35
CA LEU A 20 16.27 -10.90 11.13
C LEU A 20 16.79 -11.66 9.92
N PHE A 21 15.94 -11.83 8.92
CA PHE A 21 16.26 -12.50 7.67
C PHE A 21 16.10 -11.49 6.54
N PRO A 22 17.19 -10.80 6.13
CA PRO A 22 17.10 -9.87 5.02
C PRO A 22 16.81 -10.63 3.72
N PRO A 23 16.05 -10.03 2.78
CA PRO A 23 15.87 -10.61 1.46
C PRO A 23 17.22 -10.77 0.76
N PRO A 24 17.41 -11.84 -0.05
CA PRO A 24 18.59 -11.98 -0.88
C PRO A 24 18.82 -10.75 -1.77
N GLN A 25 20.07 -10.37 -1.99
CA GLN A 25 20.41 -9.15 -2.75
C GLN A 25 19.80 -9.16 -4.16
N GLU A 26 19.88 -10.30 -4.86
CA GLU A 26 19.32 -10.47 -6.21
C GLU A 26 17.80 -10.23 -6.27
N PHE A 27 17.07 -10.55 -5.19
CA PHE A 27 15.64 -10.26 -5.10
C PHE A 27 15.41 -8.76 -4.86
N SER A 28 16.15 -8.17 -3.91
CA SER A 28 16.05 -6.75 -3.58
C SER A 28 16.31 -5.86 -4.79
N ASP A 29 17.29 -6.19 -5.62
CA ASP A 29 17.68 -5.41 -6.80
C ASP A 29 16.60 -5.40 -7.90
N ARG A 30 15.80 -6.48 -8.01
CA ARG A 30 14.69 -6.58 -8.98
C ARG A 30 13.36 -6.08 -8.43
N SER A 31 13.29 -5.78 -7.14
CA SER A 31 12.05 -5.36 -6.50
C SER A 31 11.77 -3.88 -6.74
N ARG A 32 10.48 -3.49 -6.69
CA ARG A 32 10.09 -2.07 -6.73
C ARG A 32 10.56 -1.28 -5.51
N ILE A 33 10.77 -1.95 -4.38
CA ILE A 33 11.22 -1.35 -3.11
C ILE A 33 12.33 -2.25 -2.53
N GLY A 34 13.57 -1.97 -2.90
CA GLY A 34 14.71 -2.83 -2.60
C GLY A 34 15.38 -2.63 -1.24
N SER A 35 14.89 -1.70 -0.41
CA SER A 35 15.49 -1.47 0.91
C SER A 35 14.51 -0.87 1.91
N MET A 36 14.81 -1.05 3.20
CA MET A 36 14.06 -0.40 4.28
C MET A 36 14.09 1.12 4.19
N LYS A 37 15.18 1.71 3.69
CA LYS A 37 15.27 3.16 3.47
C LYS A 37 14.32 3.62 2.37
N ALA A 38 14.25 2.89 1.27
CA ALA A 38 13.32 3.19 0.17
C ALA A 38 11.86 3.02 0.62
N TYR A 39 11.56 1.98 1.39
CA TYR A 39 10.26 1.80 2.01
C TYR A 39 9.90 2.96 2.93
N GLN A 40 10.80 3.35 3.84
CA GLN A 40 10.53 4.43 4.79
C GLN A 40 10.28 5.76 4.08
N ALA A 41 11.07 6.08 3.05
CA ALA A 41 10.85 7.29 2.25
C ALA A 41 9.45 7.29 1.59
N LEU A 42 9.04 6.16 1.02
CA LEU A 42 7.72 6.01 0.41
C LEU A 42 6.59 6.12 1.44
N TYR A 43 6.79 5.55 2.63
CA TYR A 43 5.85 5.62 3.74
C TYR A 43 5.71 7.05 4.25
N ASP A 44 6.83 7.74 4.45
CA ASP A 44 6.84 9.13 4.93
C ASP A 44 6.17 10.05 3.90
N GLU A 45 6.36 9.83 2.60
CA GLU A 45 5.65 10.54 1.55
C GLU A 45 4.12 10.36 1.66
N ALA A 46 3.67 9.10 1.79
CA ALA A 46 2.26 8.77 1.93
C ALA A 46 1.64 9.35 3.21
N ALA A 47 2.38 9.35 4.33
CA ALA A 47 1.92 9.85 5.61
C ALA A 47 1.86 11.39 5.63
N ASN A 48 2.86 12.06 5.06
CA ASN A 48 2.95 13.52 5.07
C ASN A 48 2.01 14.18 4.05
N ASN A 49 1.80 13.56 2.88
CA ASN A 49 0.98 14.13 1.80
C ASN A 49 0.06 13.06 1.17
N PRO A 50 -0.91 12.50 1.92
CA PRO A 50 -1.72 11.37 1.46
C PRO A 50 -2.51 11.66 0.18
N THR A 51 -3.08 12.86 0.07
CA THR A 51 -3.85 13.29 -1.10
C THR A 51 -3.00 13.29 -2.37
N SER A 52 -1.81 13.90 -2.33
CA SER A 52 -0.92 13.94 -3.50
C SER A 52 -0.36 12.56 -3.83
N PHE A 53 0.06 11.80 -2.82
CA PHE A 53 0.58 10.44 -2.98
C PHE A 53 -0.41 9.51 -3.69
N TRP A 54 -1.68 9.56 -3.28
CA TRP A 54 -2.73 8.76 -3.89
C TRP A 54 -3.22 9.31 -5.22
N ALA A 55 -3.21 10.63 -5.42
CA ALA A 55 -3.53 11.25 -6.71
C ALA A 55 -2.60 10.76 -7.82
N GLU A 56 -1.29 10.72 -7.57
CA GLU A 56 -0.31 10.24 -8.54
C GLU A 56 -0.58 8.78 -8.95
N ARG A 57 -0.83 7.92 -7.96
CA ARG A 57 -1.09 6.49 -8.20
C ARG A 57 -2.42 6.24 -8.91
N ALA A 58 -3.44 7.04 -8.61
CA ALA A 58 -4.75 6.94 -9.23
C ALA A 58 -4.72 7.24 -10.74
N GLN A 59 -3.71 7.95 -11.25
CA GLN A 59 -3.56 8.19 -12.70
C GLN A 59 -3.38 6.90 -13.52
N SER A 60 -2.96 5.81 -12.87
CA SER A 60 -2.83 4.50 -13.54
C SER A 60 -4.16 3.81 -13.84
N LEU A 61 -5.28 4.29 -13.28
CA LEU A 61 -6.60 3.69 -13.50
C LEU A 61 -7.30 4.31 -14.71
N PRO A 62 -8.09 3.52 -15.47
CA PRO A 62 -8.89 4.04 -16.58
C PRO A 62 -10.13 4.78 -16.05
N TRP A 63 -9.97 6.08 -15.80
CA TRP A 63 -11.08 6.96 -15.42
C TRP A 63 -11.90 7.32 -16.65
N MET A 64 -13.17 6.91 -16.66
CA MET A 64 -14.16 7.34 -17.66
C MET A 64 -14.58 8.80 -17.39
N LYS A 65 -14.69 9.17 -16.10
CA LYS A 65 -14.84 10.55 -15.65
C LYS A 65 -13.73 10.83 -14.62
N PRO A 66 -12.87 11.85 -14.81
CA PRO A 66 -11.90 12.26 -13.81
C PRO A 66 -12.58 12.59 -12.47
N TYR A 67 -11.92 12.26 -11.37
CA TYR A 67 -12.37 12.68 -10.04
C TYR A 67 -12.09 14.17 -9.82
N GLU A 68 -12.87 14.77 -8.93
CA GLU A 68 -12.79 16.20 -8.60
C GLU A 68 -12.01 16.40 -7.29
N GLU A 69 -12.14 15.48 -6.33
CA GLU A 69 -11.46 15.54 -5.03
C GLU A 69 -10.98 14.14 -4.62
N VAL A 70 -9.69 14.04 -4.28
CA VAL A 70 -9.02 12.77 -3.98
C VAL A 70 -9.45 12.20 -2.64
N LEU A 71 -9.61 13.03 -1.61
CA LEU A 71 -9.99 12.60 -0.26
C LEU A 71 -10.86 13.67 0.39
N ARG A 72 -12.12 13.29 0.69
CA ARG A 72 -13.01 14.03 1.58
C ARG A 72 -13.13 13.28 2.89
N TRP A 73 -12.64 13.88 3.98
CA TRP A 73 -12.62 13.25 5.30
C TRP A 73 -13.71 13.80 6.22
N ASN A 74 -14.89 13.18 6.21
CA ASN A 74 -16.04 13.54 7.06
C ASN A 74 -16.52 12.34 7.89
N ALA A 75 -15.66 11.87 8.82
CA ALA A 75 -15.93 10.68 9.63
C ALA A 75 -17.36 10.68 10.25
N PRO A 76 -18.11 9.57 10.17
CA PRO A 76 -17.69 8.24 9.69
C PRO A 76 -17.75 8.06 8.16
N HIS A 77 -18.20 9.06 7.40
CA HIS A 77 -18.29 8.99 5.94
C HIS A 77 -17.02 9.57 5.28
N VAL A 78 -16.16 8.68 4.81
CA VAL A 78 -14.93 9.05 4.11
C VAL A 78 -15.08 8.69 2.64
N GLU A 79 -14.83 9.65 1.76
CA GLU A 79 -14.90 9.45 0.31
C GLU A 79 -13.52 9.60 -0.30
N TRP A 80 -13.14 8.65 -1.15
CA TRP A 80 -11.94 8.71 -1.97
C TRP A 80 -12.33 8.89 -3.43
N PHE A 81 -11.61 9.77 -4.14
CA PHE A 81 -11.79 10.05 -5.57
C PHE A 81 -13.23 10.45 -5.93
N SER A 82 -13.83 11.30 -5.11
CA SER A 82 -15.21 11.75 -5.29
C SER A 82 -15.41 12.47 -6.63
N GLY A 83 -16.58 12.26 -7.22
CA GLY A 83 -16.92 12.75 -8.56
C GLY A 83 -16.33 11.93 -9.72
N GLY A 84 -15.40 11.00 -9.45
CA GLY A 84 -14.78 10.13 -10.44
C GLY A 84 -15.64 8.94 -10.83
N GLN A 85 -15.49 8.46 -12.06
CA GLN A 85 -16.14 7.24 -12.56
C GLN A 85 -15.11 6.36 -13.26
N THR A 86 -15.07 5.09 -12.86
CA THR A 86 -14.24 4.06 -13.47
C THR A 86 -15.01 2.73 -13.45
N ASN A 87 -14.50 1.73 -14.15
CA ASN A 87 -15.10 0.41 -14.22
C ASN A 87 -14.04 -0.65 -13.90
N ALA A 88 -14.37 -1.58 -13.01
CA ALA A 88 -13.45 -2.62 -12.57
C ALA A 88 -13.02 -3.54 -13.72
N SER A 89 -13.94 -3.93 -14.61
CA SER A 89 -13.61 -4.73 -15.79
C SER A 89 -12.67 -3.97 -16.71
N ALA A 90 -12.93 -2.67 -16.94
CA ALA A 90 -12.05 -1.84 -17.75
C ALA A 90 -10.62 -1.78 -17.22
N ALA A 91 -10.46 -1.67 -15.90
CA ALA A 91 -9.15 -1.67 -15.25
C ALA A 91 -8.45 -3.05 -15.25
N CYS A 92 -9.22 -4.14 -15.11
CA CYS A 92 -8.66 -5.48 -14.95
C CYS A 92 -8.55 -6.28 -16.25
N VAL A 93 -9.27 -5.92 -17.30
CA VAL A 93 -9.35 -6.67 -18.56
C VAL A 93 -9.08 -5.74 -19.73
N ASP A 94 -9.96 -4.77 -19.98
CA ASP A 94 -9.95 -3.97 -21.21
C ASP A 94 -8.61 -3.23 -21.38
N GLN A 95 -8.09 -2.58 -20.33
CA GLN A 95 -6.79 -1.87 -20.42
C GLN A 95 -5.64 -2.80 -20.82
N HIS A 96 -5.68 -4.07 -20.40
CA HIS A 96 -4.62 -5.02 -20.71
C HIS A 96 -4.74 -5.56 -22.13
N VAL A 97 -5.97 -5.81 -22.59
CA VAL A 97 -6.24 -6.16 -23.99
C VAL A 97 -5.80 -5.02 -24.91
N GLU A 98 -6.18 -3.78 -24.61
CA GLU A 98 -5.81 -2.58 -25.36
C GLU A 98 -4.29 -2.33 -25.36
N ALA A 99 -3.60 -2.67 -24.27
CA ALA A 99 -2.14 -2.64 -24.18
C ALA A 99 -1.43 -3.78 -24.96
N GLY A 100 -2.17 -4.57 -25.74
CA GLY A 100 -1.63 -5.66 -26.56
C GLY A 100 -1.33 -6.94 -25.78
N LEU A 101 -1.88 -7.10 -24.58
CA LEU A 101 -1.70 -8.28 -23.74
C LEU A 101 -2.90 -9.23 -23.78
N GLY A 102 -3.77 -9.13 -24.78
CA GLY A 102 -4.99 -9.94 -24.88
C GLY A 102 -4.77 -11.46 -24.94
N ASP A 103 -3.64 -11.90 -25.51
CA ASP A 103 -3.27 -13.32 -25.59
C ASP A 103 -2.51 -13.80 -24.35
N LYS A 104 -2.18 -12.89 -23.41
CA LYS A 104 -1.52 -13.26 -22.16
C LYS A 104 -2.54 -13.90 -21.23
N THR A 105 -2.22 -15.08 -20.69
CA THR A 105 -3.02 -15.67 -19.61
C THR A 105 -3.11 -14.70 -18.44
N ALA A 106 -4.36 -14.38 -18.05
CA ALA A 106 -4.68 -13.50 -16.94
C ALA A 106 -4.32 -14.10 -15.58
#